data_AF-A0A416VS81-F1
#
_entry.id   AF-A0A416VS81-F1
#
_cell.length_a   1.000
_cell.length_b   1.000
_cell.length_c   1.000
_cell.angle_alpha   90.00
_cell.angle_beta   90.00
_cell.angle_gamma   90.00
#
_symmetry.space_group_name_H-M   'P 1'
#
loop_
_entity.id
_entity.type
_entity.pdbx_description
1 polymer ?
#
loop_
_entity_poly.entity_id
_entity_poly.type
_entity_poly.pdbx_seq_one_letter_code
_entity_poly.pdbx_strand_id
1 'polypeptide(L)'
;MEITRLFKCPLCAGIPEREWEQFLEGFDFTVKSYVKGDVVFRQGEVCRFLYILLEGEVEAEMTDDSGAMLRIEAIQAPRALAPAFLFAEDNHFPVTATVSVKAEVFIATKESVFRQMGRNEVFLRNFLSVNANRTTFLTGRLQFLSFKTIRGKLIHYILELAFPDKKKILLDKSQQELAEYFGVTRPALAKVLYELADEGMIAVNRREITILNREAMRKTLY
;
A
#
# COMPACT_ATOMS: atom_id res chain seq x y z
N MET A 1 -5.26 -27.03 9.15
CA MET A 1 -4.04 -26.42 9.71
C MET A 1 -4.08 -24.93 9.37
N GLU A 2 -4.11 -24.04 10.37
CA GLU A 2 -4.28 -22.58 10.17
C GLU A 2 -3.18 -21.94 9.31
N ILE A 3 -2.00 -22.57 9.25
CA ILE A 3 -0.87 -22.12 8.43
C ILE A 3 -1.13 -22.12 6.92
N THR A 4 -2.11 -22.86 6.40
CA THR A 4 -2.42 -22.85 4.95
C THR A 4 -2.93 -21.50 4.47
N ARG A 5 -3.40 -20.63 5.38
CA ARG A 5 -3.72 -19.23 5.10
C ARG A 5 -2.51 -18.45 4.54
N LEU A 6 -1.29 -18.92 4.81
CA LEU A 6 -0.05 -18.39 4.23
C LEU A 6 -0.12 -18.31 2.70
N PHE A 7 -0.67 -19.34 2.03
CA PHE A 7 -0.73 -19.41 0.57
C PHE A 7 -1.76 -18.48 -0.06
N LYS A 8 -2.60 -17.83 0.75
CA LYS A 8 -3.47 -16.71 0.34
C LYS A 8 -2.76 -15.36 0.45
N CYS A 9 -1.61 -15.28 1.13
CA CYS A 9 -0.78 -14.08 1.18
C CYS A 9 -0.19 -13.80 -0.21
N PRO A 10 -0.12 -12.54 -0.68
CA PRO A 10 0.50 -12.19 -1.95
C PRO A 10 1.93 -12.72 -2.14
N LEU A 11 2.70 -12.91 -1.06
CA LEU A 11 4.04 -13.49 -1.14
C LEU A 11 4.04 -14.95 -1.58
N CYS A 12 3.04 -15.74 -1.17
CA CYS A 12 2.98 -17.18 -1.43
C CYS A 12 1.90 -17.55 -2.47
N ALA A 13 1.23 -16.56 -3.05
CA ALA A 13 0.19 -16.76 -4.04
C ALA A 13 0.72 -17.49 -5.29
N GLY A 14 -0.04 -18.48 -5.76
CA GLY A 14 0.31 -19.26 -6.96
C GLY A 14 1.25 -20.44 -6.72
N ILE A 15 1.62 -20.73 -5.47
CA ILE A 15 2.32 -21.98 -5.12
C ILE A 15 1.29 -23.14 -5.09
N PRO A 16 1.47 -24.21 -5.88
CA PRO A 16 0.53 -25.34 -5.94
C PRO A 16 0.37 -26.06 -4.59
N GLU A 17 -0.84 -26.53 -4.27
CA GLU A 17 -1.12 -27.21 -3.00
C GLU A 17 -0.21 -28.42 -2.73
N ARG A 18 0.10 -29.17 -3.78
CA ARG A 18 1.03 -30.31 -3.73
C ARG A 18 2.46 -29.96 -3.30
N GLU A 19 2.84 -28.69 -3.37
CA GLU A 19 4.17 -28.19 -3.01
C GLU A 19 4.18 -27.49 -1.64
N TRP A 20 3.04 -27.37 -0.96
CA TRP A 20 2.92 -26.59 0.28
C TRP A 20 3.79 -27.13 1.42
N GLU A 21 3.82 -28.44 1.62
CA GLU A 21 4.63 -29.05 2.68
C GLU A 21 6.12 -28.80 2.44
N GLN A 22 6.62 -29.15 1.25
CA GLN A 22 8.01 -28.89 0.85
C GLN A 22 8.38 -27.40 0.91
N PHE A 23 7.44 -26.52 0.57
CA PHE A 23 7.63 -25.07 0.67
C PHE A 23 7.75 -24.60 2.13
N LEU A 24 6.96 -25.16 3.04
CA LEU A 24 7.06 -24.83 4.47
C LEU A 24 8.36 -25.34 5.09
N GLU A 25 8.83 -26.53 4.69
CA GLU A 25 10.06 -27.16 5.22
C GLU A 25 11.34 -26.35 5.02
N GLY A 26 11.41 -25.50 3.99
CA GLY A 26 12.60 -24.66 3.79
C GLY A 26 12.59 -23.36 4.59
N PHE A 27 11.53 -23.06 5.34
CA PHE A 27 11.53 -21.98 6.33
C PHE A 27 11.96 -22.50 7.70
N ASP A 28 12.77 -21.69 8.38
CA ASP A 28 12.95 -21.79 9.82
C ASP A 28 11.99 -20.77 10.44
N PHE A 29 10.84 -21.26 10.93
CA PHE A 29 9.72 -20.43 11.32
C PHE A 29 9.04 -20.88 12.61
N THR A 30 8.31 -19.94 13.20
CA THR A 30 7.32 -20.21 14.25
C THR A 30 6.00 -19.53 13.90
N VAL A 31 4.90 -20.04 14.43
CA VAL A 31 3.61 -19.35 14.40
C VAL A 31 3.30 -18.90 15.82
N LYS A 32 3.01 -17.61 16.00
CA LYS A 32 2.65 -17.04 17.30
C LYS A 32 1.27 -16.44 17.25
N SER A 33 0.48 -16.73 18.28
CA SER A 33 -0.80 -16.07 18.52
C SER A 33 -0.60 -14.84 19.39
N TYR A 34 -1.34 -13.78 19.07
CA TYR A 34 -1.34 -12.51 19.77
C TYR A 34 -2.77 -12.09 20.12
N VAL A 35 -2.93 -11.39 21.22
CA VAL A 35 -4.20 -10.78 21.62
C VAL A 35 -4.21 -9.29 21.28
N LYS A 36 -5.40 -8.66 21.35
CA LYS A 36 -5.54 -7.23 21.13
C LYS A 36 -4.63 -6.44 22.06
N GLY A 37 -3.88 -5.50 21.50
CA GLY A 37 -2.92 -4.65 22.20
C GLY A 37 -1.49 -5.19 22.22
N ASP A 38 -1.26 -6.45 21.81
CA ASP A 38 0.09 -6.97 21.71
C ASP A 38 0.87 -6.31 20.56
N VAL A 39 2.16 -6.10 20.79
CA VAL A 39 3.09 -5.55 19.80
C VAL A 39 3.85 -6.68 19.11
N VAL A 40 3.76 -6.75 17.79
CA VAL A 40 4.48 -7.74 16.97
C VAL A 40 5.96 -7.34 16.81
N PHE A 41 6.21 -6.07 16.54
CA PHE A 41 7.54 -5.43 16.50
C PHE A 41 7.40 -3.92 16.71
N ARG A 42 8.48 -3.26 17.11
CA ARG A 42 8.51 -1.80 17.37
C ARG A 42 9.29 -1.03 16.32
N GLN A 43 8.90 0.22 16.14
CA GLN A 43 9.70 1.20 15.39
C GLN A 43 11.12 1.26 15.95
N GLY A 44 12.11 1.27 15.06
CA GLY A 44 13.52 1.26 15.42
C GLY A 44 14.09 -0.11 15.79
N GLU A 45 13.29 -1.17 15.89
CA GLU A 45 13.83 -2.53 16.03
C GLU A 45 14.39 -3.03 14.70
N VAL A 46 15.49 -3.78 14.76
CA VAL A 46 16.12 -4.42 13.60
C VAL A 46 15.18 -5.50 13.04
N CYS A 47 14.85 -5.43 11.75
CA CYS A 47 14.07 -6.45 11.05
C CYS A 47 14.92 -7.70 10.79
N ARG A 48 14.74 -8.71 11.64
CA ARG A 48 15.42 -10.01 11.57
C ARG A 48 14.55 -11.13 11.00
N PHE A 49 13.24 -10.91 10.93
CA PHE A 49 12.27 -11.93 10.55
C PHE A 49 11.28 -11.38 9.52
N LEU A 50 10.82 -12.26 8.63
CA LEU A 50 9.62 -12.03 7.85
C LEU A 50 8.40 -12.33 8.72
N TYR A 51 7.53 -11.33 8.86
CA TYR A 51 6.26 -11.47 9.57
C TYR A 51 5.12 -11.53 8.55
N ILE A 52 4.30 -12.57 8.62
CA ILE A 52 3.08 -12.69 7.81
C ILE A 52 1.90 -12.89 8.75
N LEU A 53 1.00 -11.92 8.75
CA LEU A 53 -0.28 -12.00 9.44
C LEU A 53 -1.14 -13.05 8.72
N LEU A 54 -1.45 -14.15 9.39
CA LEU A 54 -2.27 -15.26 8.88
C LEU A 54 -3.77 -15.03 9.17
N GLU A 55 -4.06 -14.44 10.33
CA GLU A 55 -5.39 -14.09 10.81
C GLU A 55 -5.32 -12.82 11.67
N GLY A 56 -6.42 -12.07 11.74
CA GLY A 56 -6.55 -10.87 12.56
C GLY A 56 -6.29 -9.58 11.80
N GLU A 57 -6.04 -8.52 12.58
CA GLU A 57 -5.77 -7.17 12.09
C GLU A 57 -4.68 -6.51 12.94
N VAL A 58 -3.79 -5.78 12.27
CA VAL A 58 -2.66 -5.08 12.88
C VAL A 58 -2.68 -3.62 12.44
N GLU A 59 -2.49 -2.71 13.39
CA GLU A 59 -2.24 -1.30 13.13
C GLU A 59 -0.74 -1.04 13.04
N ALA A 60 -0.32 -0.39 11.95
CA ALA A 60 1.01 0.16 11.80
C ALA A 60 0.98 1.63 12.20
N GLU A 61 1.74 1.98 13.23
CA GLU A 61 1.79 3.32 13.82
C GLU A 61 3.23 3.83 13.81
N MET A 62 3.41 5.09 13.45
CA MET A 62 4.69 5.79 13.53
C MET A 62 4.63 6.78 14.70
N THR A 63 5.67 6.80 15.53
CA THR A 63 5.85 7.82 16.56
C THR A 63 6.85 8.84 16.05
N ASP A 64 6.47 10.12 16.05
CA ASP A 64 7.36 11.22 15.68
C ASP A 64 8.24 11.67 16.87
N ASP A 65 9.16 12.61 16.61
CA ASP A 65 10.11 13.12 17.61
C ASP A 65 9.42 13.85 18.79
N SER A 66 8.16 14.27 18.62
CA SER A 66 7.36 14.88 19.69
C SER A 66 6.66 13.85 20.58
N GLY A 67 6.69 12.57 20.19
CA GLY A 67 5.94 11.49 20.82
C GLY A 67 4.51 11.36 20.31
N ALA A 68 4.12 12.11 19.26
CA ALA A 68 2.80 11.97 18.67
C ALA A 68 2.73 10.69 17.82
N MET A 69 1.65 9.93 18.01
CA MET A 69 1.40 8.71 17.25
C MET A 69 0.57 9.02 16.00
N LEU A 70 1.10 8.61 14.85
CA LEU A 70 0.44 8.70 13.56
C LEU A 70 0.13 7.28 13.06
N ARG A 71 -1.16 6.96 12.92
CA ARG A 71 -1.61 5.72 12.30
C ARG A 71 -1.32 5.76 10.79
N ILE A 72 -0.51 4.82 10.32
CA ILE A 72 -0.06 4.74 8.92
C ILE A 72 -1.00 3.85 8.11
N GLU A 73 -1.29 2.65 8.61
CA GLU A 73 -2.04 1.64 7.86
C GLU A 73 -2.69 0.63 8.81
N ALA A 74 -3.95 0.28 8.53
CA ALA A 74 -4.60 -0.90 9.09
C ALA A 74 -4.38 -2.09 8.16
N ILE A 75 -3.81 -3.17 8.66
CA ILE A 75 -3.38 -4.32 7.88
C ILE A 75 -4.23 -5.54 8.26
N GLN A 76 -5.04 -5.99 7.31
CA GLN A 76 -5.87 -7.19 7.46
C GLN A 76 -5.17 -8.43 6.90
N ALA A 77 -5.39 -9.56 7.56
CA ALA A 77 -4.89 -10.85 7.12
C ALA A 77 -5.56 -11.36 5.83
N PRO A 78 -4.89 -12.19 5.01
CA PRO A 78 -3.50 -12.64 5.14
C PRO A 78 -2.53 -11.70 4.40
N ARG A 79 -1.56 -11.11 5.12
CA ARG A 79 -0.66 -10.10 4.55
C ARG A 79 0.70 -10.05 5.26
N ALA A 80 1.75 -9.82 4.49
CA ALA A 80 3.09 -9.59 5.04
C ALA A 80 3.19 -8.22 5.71
N LEU A 81 3.82 -8.17 6.87
CA LEU A 81 4.08 -6.94 7.61
C LEU A 81 5.49 -6.44 7.27
N ALA A 82 5.56 -5.22 6.75
CA ALA A 82 6.82 -4.54 6.43
C ALA A 82 7.88 -5.38 5.66
N PRO A 83 7.52 -6.17 4.62
CA PRO A 83 8.45 -7.09 3.97
C PRO A 83 9.64 -6.40 3.29
N ALA A 84 9.49 -5.13 2.88
CA ALA A 84 10.53 -4.34 2.24
C ALA A 84 11.78 -4.16 3.11
N PHE A 85 11.62 -4.14 4.43
CA PHE A 85 12.70 -3.84 5.37
C PHE A 85 13.57 -5.06 5.68
N LEU A 86 13.14 -6.28 5.34
CA LEU A 86 13.88 -7.50 5.67
C LEU A 86 15.29 -7.53 5.07
N PHE A 87 15.43 -7.04 3.83
CA PHE A 87 16.70 -7.05 3.07
C PHE A 87 17.25 -5.65 2.78
N ALA A 88 16.67 -4.60 3.36
CA ALA A 88 17.20 -3.25 3.24
C ALA A 88 18.58 -3.14 3.94
N GLU A 89 19.44 -2.23 3.46
CA GLU A 89 20.70 -1.90 4.13
C GLU A 89 20.43 -1.29 5.52
N ASP A 90 19.50 -0.32 5.57
CA ASP A 90 18.87 0.11 6.80
C ASP A 90 17.58 -0.69 7.03
N ASN A 91 17.69 -1.76 7.83
CA ASN A 91 16.62 -2.71 8.07
C ASN A 91 15.84 -2.46 9.37
N HIS A 92 15.83 -1.24 9.90
CA HIS A 92 14.99 -0.93 11.06
C HIS A 92 13.53 -0.73 10.66
N PHE A 93 12.59 -1.17 11.49
CA PHE A 93 11.17 -0.91 11.23
C PHE A 93 10.85 0.58 11.36
N PRO A 94 10.15 1.19 10.40
CA PRO A 94 9.72 2.59 10.49
C PRO A 94 8.47 2.78 11.35
N VAL A 95 7.83 1.68 11.77
CA VAL A 95 6.54 1.66 12.46
C VAL A 95 6.54 0.60 13.55
N THR A 96 5.72 0.82 14.56
CA THR A 96 5.29 -0.21 15.51
C THR A 96 4.05 -0.91 14.96
N ALA A 97 4.03 -2.24 15.02
CA ALA A 97 2.90 -3.06 14.59
C ALA A 97 2.16 -3.60 15.82
N THR A 98 0.95 -3.09 16.08
CA THR A 98 0.11 -3.44 17.23
C THR A 98 -1.14 -4.18 16.79
N VAL A 99 -1.48 -5.28 17.44
CA VAL A 99 -2.64 -6.11 17.10
C VAL A 99 -3.94 -5.41 17.53
N SER A 100 -4.87 -5.15 16.60
CA SER A 100 -6.17 -4.52 16.90
C SER A 100 -7.28 -5.55 17.22
N VAL A 101 -7.14 -6.77 16.70
CA VAL A 101 -8.01 -7.94 16.95
C VAL A 101 -7.14 -9.18 17.00
N LYS A 102 -7.48 -10.18 17.83
CA LYS A 102 -6.74 -11.46 17.99
C LYS A 102 -6.12 -11.90 16.64
N ALA A 103 -4.81 -12.11 16.66
CA ALA A 103 -4.02 -12.33 15.45
C ALA A 103 -3.15 -13.59 15.55
N GLU A 104 -2.84 -14.15 14.39
CA GLU A 104 -1.84 -15.20 14.24
C GLU A 104 -0.79 -14.74 13.23
N VAL A 105 0.49 -14.86 13.60
CA VAL A 105 1.59 -14.38 12.78
C VAL A 105 2.59 -15.50 12.54
N PHE A 106 2.86 -15.77 11.27
CA PHE A 106 3.98 -16.59 10.81
C PHE A 106 5.25 -15.74 10.84
N ILE A 107 6.29 -16.25 11.49
CA ILE A 107 7.56 -15.55 11.74
C ILE A 107 8.70 -16.42 11.25
N ALA A 108 9.35 -16.05 10.15
CA ALA A 108 10.46 -16.79 9.56
C ALA A 108 11.76 -16.00 9.58
N THR A 109 12.90 -16.67 9.82
CA THR A 109 14.22 -16.02 9.82
C THR A 109 14.58 -15.45 8.45
N LYS A 110 15.26 -14.30 8.43
CA LYS A 110 15.79 -13.67 7.20
C LYS A 110 16.57 -14.66 6.33
N GLU A 111 17.40 -15.50 6.95
CA GLU A 111 18.24 -16.48 6.27
C GLU A 111 17.42 -17.57 5.59
N SER A 112 16.36 -18.08 6.25
CA SER A 112 15.50 -19.10 5.64
C SER A 112 14.65 -18.52 4.52
N VAL A 113 14.18 -17.29 4.66
CA VAL A 113 13.48 -16.56 3.60
C VAL A 113 14.37 -16.39 2.37
N PHE A 114 15.63 -15.99 2.56
CA PHE A 114 16.59 -15.84 1.47
C PHE A 114 16.87 -17.17 0.76
N ARG A 115 17.08 -18.25 1.52
CA ARG A 115 17.22 -19.60 0.94
C ARG A 115 15.98 -20.02 0.15
N GLN A 116 14.78 -19.70 0.66
CA GLN A 116 13.54 -20.05 -0.02
C GLN A 116 13.31 -19.26 -1.30
N MET A 117 13.73 -18.01 -1.37
CA MET A 117 13.78 -17.27 -2.63
C MET A 117 14.66 -17.97 -3.67
N GLY A 118 15.79 -18.55 -3.26
CA GLY A 118 16.68 -19.30 -4.15
C GLY A 118 16.10 -20.65 -4.62
N ARG A 119 15.18 -21.25 -3.86
CA ARG A 119 14.56 -22.55 -4.16
C ARG A 119 13.24 -22.44 -4.90
N ASN A 120 12.50 -21.36 -4.69
CA ASN A 120 11.16 -21.18 -5.23
C ASN A 120 11.04 -19.85 -5.98
N GLU A 121 11.07 -19.93 -7.31
CA GLU A 121 11.01 -18.76 -8.20
C GLU A 121 9.70 -17.97 -8.04
N VAL A 122 8.58 -18.66 -7.77
CA VAL A 122 7.28 -18.01 -7.54
C VAL A 122 7.34 -17.10 -6.32
N PHE A 123 7.88 -17.59 -5.21
CA PHE A 123 8.06 -16.81 -3.98
C PHE A 123 9.02 -15.63 -4.18
N LEU A 124 10.15 -15.85 -4.85
CA LEU A 124 11.08 -14.77 -5.20
C LEU A 124 10.39 -13.68 -6.03
N ARG A 125 9.73 -14.06 -7.14
CA ARG A 125 9.02 -13.12 -8.02
C ARG A 125 7.93 -12.37 -7.28
N ASN A 126 7.17 -13.05 -6.42
CA ASN A 126 6.12 -12.43 -5.62
C ASN A 126 6.70 -11.43 -4.61
N PHE A 127 7.82 -11.76 -3.97
CA PHE A 127 8.51 -10.84 -3.06
C PHE A 127 9.00 -9.60 -3.79
N LEU A 128 9.63 -9.75 -4.95
CA LEU A 128 10.03 -8.63 -5.80
C LEU A 128 8.82 -7.79 -6.21
N SER A 129 7.73 -8.44 -6.60
CA SER A 129 6.50 -7.78 -7.06
C SER A 129 5.79 -7.00 -5.96
N VAL A 130 5.70 -7.54 -4.74
CA VAL A 130 5.13 -6.83 -3.57
C VAL A 130 5.91 -5.54 -3.29
N ASN A 131 7.24 -5.61 -3.35
CA ASN A 131 8.09 -4.44 -3.13
C ASN A 131 8.01 -3.44 -4.30
N ALA A 132 8.09 -3.92 -5.54
CA ALA A 132 7.99 -3.07 -6.72
C ALA A 132 6.64 -2.34 -6.79
N ASN A 133 5.54 -3.02 -6.47
CA ASN A 133 4.21 -2.41 -6.41
C ASN A 133 4.12 -1.37 -5.30
N ARG A 134 4.74 -1.61 -4.12
CA ARG A 134 4.79 -0.62 -3.05
C ARG A 134 5.63 0.60 -3.47
N THR A 135 6.77 0.40 -4.13
CA THR A 135 7.59 1.49 -4.68
C THR A 135 6.81 2.31 -5.71
N THR A 136 6.15 1.66 -6.67
CA THR A 136 5.31 2.35 -7.68
C THR A 136 4.20 3.16 -7.02
N PHE A 137 3.52 2.59 -6.01
CA PHE A 137 2.50 3.30 -5.24
C PHE A 137 3.07 4.54 -4.53
N LEU A 138 4.21 4.39 -3.84
CA LEU A 138 4.84 5.50 -3.12
C LEU A 138 5.37 6.58 -4.07
N THR A 139 5.93 6.21 -5.22
CA THR A 139 6.36 7.16 -6.26
C THR A 139 5.18 7.94 -6.82
N GLY A 140 4.04 7.28 -7.10
CA GLY A 140 2.81 7.96 -7.51
C GLY A 140 2.30 8.93 -6.44
N ARG A 141 2.38 8.54 -5.16
CA ARG A 141 2.06 9.45 -4.03
C ARG A 141 3.02 10.62 -3.92
N LEU A 142 4.31 10.43 -4.13
CA LEU A 142 5.30 11.53 -4.16
C LEU A 142 5.04 12.49 -5.32
N GLN A 143 4.74 11.97 -6.51
CA GLN A 143 4.35 12.79 -7.66
C GLN A 143 3.07 13.57 -7.38
N PHE A 144 2.07 12.94 -6.75
CA PHE A 144 0.85 13.62 -6.34
C PHE A 144 1.12 14.76 -5.34
N LEU A 145 2.02 14.54 -4.38
CA LEU A 145 2.41 15.55 -3.38
C LEU A 145 3.29 16.67 -3.98
N SER A 146 4.03 16.41 -5.05
CA SER A 146 4.89 17.41 -5.69
C SER A 146 4.11 18.48 -6.47
N PHE A 147 2.85 18.20 -6.85
CA PHE A 147 1.99 19.21 -7.45
C PHE A 147 1.70 20.34 -6.45
N LYS A 148 2.29 21.51 -6.72
CA LYS A 148 2.16 22.72 -5.90
C LYS A 148 0.75 23.31 -5.88
N THR A 149 -0.10 22.97 -6.85
CA THR A 149 -1.44 23.54 -7.00
C THR A 149 -2.52 22.46 -6.94
N ILE A 150 -3.69 22.83 -6.38
CA ILE A 150 -4.91 21.99 -6.42
C ILE A 150 -5.24 21.58 -7.85
N ARG A 151 -5.00 22.49 -8.79
CA ARG A 151 -5.19 22.29 -10.22
C ARG A 151 -4.33 21.17 -10.79
N GLY A 152 -3.02 21.18 -10.51
CA GLY A 152 -2.12 20.11 -10.95
C GLY A 152 -2.53 18.75 -10.36
N LYS A 153 -2.85 18.73 -9.06
CA LYS A 153 -3.36 17.53 -8.37
C LYS A 153 -4.63 16.98 -9.03
N LEU A 154 -5.59 17.85 -9.33
CA LEU A 154 -6.88 17.47 -9.91
C LEU A 154 -6.73 16.94 -11.34
N ILE A 155 -5.93 17.61 -12.17
CA ILE A 155 -5.66 17.17 -13.54
C ILE A 155 -4.97 15.82 -13.53
N HIS A 156 -3.92 15.65 -12.73
CA HIS A 156 -3.20 14.38 -12.63
C HIS A 156 -4.14 13.24 -12.20
N TYR A 157 -4.94 13.46 -11.16
CA TYR A 157 -5.91 12.48 -10.66
C TYR A 157 -6.92 12.03 -11.72
N ILE A 158 -7.47 12.99 -12.48
CA ILE A 158 -8.40 12.71 -13.58
C ILE A 158 -7.71 11.89 -14.67
N LEU A 159 -6.49 12.23 -15.04
CA LEU A 159 -5.73 11.51 -16.07
C LEU A 159 -5.35 10.09 -15.64
N GLU A 160 -5.03 9.87 -14.36
CA GLU A 160 -4.77 8.52 -13.80
C GLU A 160 -6.01 7.63 -13.86
N LEU A 161 -7.18 8.12 -13.41
CA LEU A 161 -8.44 7.37 -13.51
C LEU A 161 -8.83 7.08 -14.96
N ALA A 162 -8.37 7.92 -15.87
CA ALA A 162 -8.64 7.82 -17.30
C ALA A 162 -7.61 6.97 -18.06
N PHE A 163 -6.67 6.33 -17.38
CA PHE A 163 -5.70 5.45 -18.00
C PHE A 163 -6.35 4.15 -18.56
N PRO A 164 -5.93 3.65 -19.74
CA PRO A 164 -4.98 4.29 -20.66
C PRO A 164 -5.59 5.52 -21.36
N ASP A 165 -6.78 5.42 -21.98
CA ASP A 165 -7.36 6.54 -22.74
C ASP A 165 -8.89 6.64 -22.63
N LYS A 166 -9.44 6.46 -21.43
CA LYS A 166 -10.88 6.66 -21.19
C LYS A 166 -11.27 8.13 -21.40
N LYS A 167 -12.33 8.37 -22.16
CA LYS A 167 -12.91 9.71 -22.34
C LYS A 167 -13.83 10.11 -21.18
N LYS A 168 -14.43 9.13 -20.51
CA LYS A 168 -15.30 9.32 -19.35
C LYS A 168 -14.78 8.53 -18.17
N ILE A 169 -14.79 9.14 -16.99
CA ILE A 169 -14.41 8.50 -15.74
C ILE A 169 -15.47 8.76 -14.68
N LEU A 170 -15.56 7.85 -13.72
CA LEU A 170 -16.28 8.04 -12.48
C LEU A 170 -15.26 8.31 -11.39
N LEU A 171 -15.41 9.41 -10.65
CA LEU A 171 -14.62 9.66 -9.45
C LEU A 171 -14.97 8.60 -8.40
N ASP A 172 -13.96 7.85 -7.96
CA ASP A 172 -14.02 6.84 -6.88
C ASP A 172 -14.18 7.49 -5.50
N LYS A 173 -14.05 8.82 -5.41
CA LYS A 173 -14.17 9.63 -4.20
C LYS A 173 -15.16 10.76 -4.39
N SER A 174 -15.89 11.11 -3.34
CA SER A 174 -16.64 12.36 -3.25
C SER A 174 -15.70 13.56 -3.26
N GLN A 175 -16.24 14.76 -3.53
CA GLN A 175 -15.44 15.99 -3.43
C GLN A 175 -14.91 16.24 -2.01
N GLN A 176 -15.60 15.77 -0.97
CA GLN A 176 -15.13 15.89 0.41
C GLN A 176 -13.91 14.98 0.63
N GLU A 177 -14.03 13.70 0.28
CA GLU A 177 -12.92 12.73 0.37
C GLU A 177 -11.74 13.14 -0.51
N LEU A 178 -11.98 13.74 -1.68
CA LEU A 178 -10.93 14.30 -2.54
C LEU A 178 -10.23 15.49 -1.90
N ALA A 179 -10.98 16.39 -1.23
CA ALA A 179 -10.39 17.54 -0.56
C ALA A 179 -9.46 17.09 0.57
N GLU A 180 -9.90 16.12 1.37
CA GLU A 180 -9.09 15.47 2.40
C GLU A 180 -7.87 14.77 1.79
N TYR A 181 -8.06 14.00 0.72
CA TYR A 181 -6.97 13.34 0.00
C TYR A 181 -5.93 14.33 -0.56
N PHE A 182 -6.37 15.51 -1.00
CA PHE A 182 -5.52 16.55 -1.57
C PHE A 182 -4.84 17.42 -0.50
N GLY A 183 -5.32 17.34 0.74
CA GLY A 183 -4.90 18.19 1.86
C GLY A 183 -5.40 19.63 1.74
N VAL A 184 -6.59 19.83 1.18
CA VAL A 184 -7.17 21.18 0.92
C VAL A 184 -8.63 21.26 1.36
N THR A 185 -9.18 22.46 1.36
CA THR A 185 -10.60 22.65 1.70
C THR A 185 -11.50 22.27 0.53
N ARG A 186 -12.67 21.70 0.83
CA ARG A 186 -13.69 21.35 -0.19
C ARG A 186 -14.07 22.53 -1.09
N PRO A 187 -14.28 23.77 -0.58
CA PRO A 187 -14.55 24.92 -1.45
C PRO A 187 -13.42 25.23 -2.43
N ALA A 188 -12.15 25.11 -1.99
CA ALA A 188 -11.01 25.35 -2.87
C ALA A 188 -10.91 24.29 -3.98
N LEU A 189 -11.17 23.01 -3.67
CA LEU A 189 -11.24 21.95 -4.67
C LEU A 189 -12.38 22.20 -5.66
N ALA A 190 -13.58 22.52 -5.17
CA ALA A 190 -14.75 22.77 -6.00
C ALA A 190 -14.49 23.94 -6.98
N LYS A 191 -13.88 25.02 -6.50
CA LYS A 191 -13.52 26.17 -7.33
C LYS A 191 -12.66 25.76 -8.54
N VAL A 192 -11.60 24.99 -8.30
CA VAL A 192 -10.70 24.54 -9.37
C VAL A 192 -11.38 23.55 -10.32
N LEU A 193 -12.27 22.69 -9.81
CA LEU A 193 -13.06 21.79 -10.65
C LEU A 193 -13.97 22.58 -11.62
N TYR A 194 -14.58 23.67 -11.15
CA TYR A 194 -15.36 24.56 -12.01
C TYR A 194 -14.49 25.34 -13.01
N GLU A 195 -13.33 25.85 -12.59
CA GLU A 195 -12.38 26.53 -13.50
C GLU A 195 -11.96 25.61 -14.66
N LEU A 196 -11.62 24.33 -14.39
CA LEU A 196 -11.30 23.37 -15.45
C LEU A 196 -12.48 23.10 -16.40
N ALA A 197 -13.70 23.17 -15.89
CA ALA A 197 -14.91 22.98 -16.70
C ALA A 197 -15.21 24.21 -17.56
N ASP A 198 -15.07 25.41 -17.00
CA ASP A 198 -15.26 26.70 -17.69
C ASP A 198 -14.25 26.88 -18.83
N GLU A 199 -13.01 26.44 -18.61
CA GLU A 199 -11.95 26.42 -19.63
C GLU A 199 -12.12 25.30 -20.67
N GLY A 200 -13.19 24.50 -20.58
CA GLY A 200 -13.48 23.43 -21.55
C GLY A 200 -12.47 22.28 -21.52
N MET A 201 -11.73 22.08 -20.43
CA MET A 201 -10.84 20.93 -20.28
C MET A 201 -11.63 19.66 -19.94
N ILE A 202 -12.69 19.82 -19.14
CA ILE A 202 -13.57 18.74 -18.68
C ILE A 202 -15.04 19.18 -18.71
N ALA A 203 -15.96 18.21 -18.67
CA ALA A 203 -17.36 18.42 -18.29
C ALA A 203 -17.68 17.57 -17.05
N VAL A 204 -18.42 18.14 -16.10
CA VAL A 204 -18.70 17.51 -14.80
C VAL A 204 -20.20 17.26 -14.67
N ASN A 205 -20.58 16.01 -14.39
CA ASN A 205 -21.94 15.63 -14.01
C ASN A 205 -21.90 14.78 -12.73
N ARG A 206 -22.17 15.42 -11.59
CA ARG A 206 -22.02 14.82 -10.26
C ARG A 206 -20.60 14.27 -10.02
N ARG A 207 -20.43 12.96 -10.14
CA ARG A 207 -19.13 12.25 -10.02
C ARG A 207 -18.59 11.78 -11.37
N GLU A 208 -19.35 11.89 -12.45
CA GLU A 208 -18.86 11.58 -13.80
C GLU A 208 -18.11 12.80 -14.35
N ILE A 209 -16.88 12.57 -14.81
CA ILE A 209 -16.08 13.56 -15.54
C ILE A 209 -15.90 13.07 -16.97
N THR A 210 -16.23 13.94 -17.93
CA THR A 210 -15.90 13.76 -19.35
C THR A 210 -14.69 14.61 -19.68
N ILE A 211 -13.64 14.00 -20.22
CA ILE A 211 -12.44 14.69 -20.69
C ILE A 211 -12.72 15.29 -22.06
N LEU A 212 -12.61 16.61 -22.17
CA LEU A 212 -12.84 17.36 -23.39
C LEU A 212 -11.51 17.69 -24.10
N ASN A 213 -10.46 18.06 -23.34
CA ASN A 213 -9.16 18.41 -23.90
C ASN A 213 -7.98 17.82 -23.09
N ARG A 214 -7.56 16.61 -23.45
CA ARG A 214 -6.47 15.88 -22.78
C ARG A 214 -5.10 16.53 -22.99
N GLU A 215 -4.86 17.14 -24.14
CA GLU A 215 -3.59 17.81 -24.42
C GLU A 215 -3.40 19.07 -23.57
N ALA A 216 -4.45 19.89 -23.43
CA ALA A 216 -4.41 21.08 -22.58
C ALA A 216 -4.16 20.72 -21.11
N MET A 217 -4.79 19.63 -20.64
CA MET A 217 -4.53 19.08 -19.31
C MET A 217 -3.07 18.66 -19.13
N ARG A 218 -2.51 17.89 -20.07
CA ARG A 218 -1.08 17.49 -20.02
C ARG A 218 -0.15 18.70 -20.03
N LYS A 219 -0.40 19.71 -20.88
CA LYS A 219 0.38 20.96 -20.91
C LYS A 219 0.34 21.76 -19.60
N THR A 220 -0.68 21.59 -18.78
CA THR A 220 -0.77 22.29 -17.47
C THR A 220 0.08 21.61 -16.39
N LEU A 221 0.47 20.35 -16.58
CA LEU A 221 1.30 19.59 -15.64
C LEU A 221 2.81 19.80 -15.85
N TYR A 222 3.22 20.33 -17.01
CA TYR A 222 4.60 20.59 -17.41
C TYR A 222 4.85 22.09 -17.57
#